data_AF-A0A3S4F0S1-F1
#
_entry.id   AF-A0A3S4F0S1-F1
#
_cell.length_a   1.000
_cell.length_b   1.000
_cell.length_c   1.000
_cell.angle_alpha   90.00
_cell.angle_beta   90.00
_cell.angle_gamma   90.00
#
_symmetry.space_group_name_H-M   'P 1'
#
loop_
_entity.id
_entity.type
_entity.pdbx_description
1 polymer ?
#
loop_
_entity_poly.entity_id
_entity_poly.type
_entity_poly.pdbx_seq_one_letter_code
_entity_poly.pdbx_strand_id
1 'polypeptide(L)'
;MLALPEPWAKEGTLEAAVRMILTDLCTGETQDLRAHVDLAREIAGQLGGLSSPGLSGILARLVVVADLATAVALETPPSHSPDDLAAYTGLSLSTASSPPAAAAPVPPSIPPLLDAPTAAMLKDVHFLLNTVLALPQPPSPWALRKVQSMARWLHGRLSAGPTTTTITTTTAEEAVDGMLLPLPSSALPQQQQQRGYVYPNPLHRAVQLAALVYCRAIDRRQPCSAVAGQQEVVGLAEAVAAVPLDIWDGGSTNNNNNNNSSSSGSSMLGTLLLVLAAVLPAARDGDADLRCARQVWVMMVAAAVQLAVTDWGDAVAALGRVVKLHAWLRG
;
A
#
# COMPACT_ATOMS: atom_id res chain seq x y z
N MET A 1 1.88 39.99 34.40
CA MET A 1 2.22 39.54 33.02
C MET A 1 2.70 38.10 33.13
N LEU A 2 1.82 37.13 32.88
CA LEU A 2 2.23 35.73 32.74
C LEU A 2 2.91 35.61 31.37
N ALA A 3 4.18 35.20 31.35
CA ALA A 3 4.91 34.95 30.12
C ALA A 3 4.12 33.95 29.28
N LEU A 4 3.79 34.34 28.03
CA LEU A 4 3.27 33.39 27.06
C LEU A 4 4.28 32.23 26.96
N PRO A 5 3.82 30.97 26.97
CA PRO A 5 4.72 29.84 26.82
C PRO A 5 5.52 30.01 25.54
N GLU A 6 6.84 29.91 25.68
CA GLU A 6 7.78 30.09 24.60
C GLU A 6 7.43 29.17 23.40
N PRO A 7 7.59 29.64 22.16
CA PRO A 7 7.20 28.90 20.96
C PRO A 7 7.83 27.49 20.85
N TRP A 8 9.04 27.29 21.38
CA TRP A 8 9.70 25.97 21.40
C TRP A 8 9.04 24.97 22.37
N ALA A 9 8.41 25.43 23.44
CA ALA A 9 7.67 24.54 24.36
C ALA A 9 6.43 23.94 23.66
N LYS A 10 5.83 24.70 22.73
CA LYS A 10 4.69 24.26 21.92
C LYS A 10 5.12 23.27 20.83
N GLU A 11 6.29 23.45 20.21
CA GLU A 11 6.83 22.49 19.24
C GLU A 11 7.13 21.13 19.89
N GLY A 12 7.75 21.12 21.08
CA GLY A 12 7.97 19.88 21.84
C GLY A 12 6.66 19.18 22.26
N THR A 13 5.60 19.96 22.51
CA THR A 13 4.26 19.42 22.79
C THR A 13 3.63 18.80 21.53
N LEU A 14 3.81 19.43 20.36
CA LEU A 14 3.37 18.87 19.09
C LEU A 14 4.13 17.58 18.73
N GLU A 15 5.44 17.55 18.95
CA GLU A 15 6.25 16.34 18.77
C GLU A 15 5.75 15.20 19.65
N ALA A 16 5.43 15.49 20.91
CA ALA A 16 4.85 14.51 21.82
C ALA A 16 3.49 14.00 21.32
N ALA A 17 2.61 14.88 20.85
CA ALA A 17 1.32 14.49 20.29
C ALA A 17 1.47 13.61 19.03
N VAL A 18 2.37 13.97 18.11
CA VAL A 18 2.67 13.14 16.92
C VAL A 18 3.22 11.78 17.32
N ARG A 19 4.10 11.73 18.31
CA ARG A 19 4.65 10.46 18.82
C ARG A 19 3.56 9.58 19.40
N MET A 20 2.61 10.13 20.15
CA MET A 20 1.45 9.39 20.66
C MET A 20 0.62 8.79 19.52
N ILE A 21 0.29 9.58 18.50
CA ILE A 21 -0.46 9.07 17.33
C ILE A 21 0.30 7.92 16.66
N LEU A 22 1.60 8.07 16.39
CA LEU A 22 2.40 7.03 15.74
C LEU A 22 2.53 5.77 16.61
N THR A 23 2.65 5.93 17.92
CA THR A 23 2.66 4.82 18.87
C THR A 23 1.35 4.06 18.83
N ASP A 24 0.21 4.75 18.93
CA ASP A 24 -1.13 4.15 18.89
C ASP A 24 -1.40 3.44 17.56
N LEU A 25 -1.00 4.06 16.43
CA LEU A 25 -1.04 3.40 15.13
C LEU A 25 -0.20 2.12 15.15
N CYS A 26 1.02 2.14 15.68
CA CYS A 26 1.91 0.97 15.71
C CYS A 26 1.48 -0.12 16.71
N THR A 27 0.69 0.20 17.72
CA THR A 27 0.11 -0.78 18.66
C THR A 27 -1.24 -1.29 18.18
N GLY A 28 -1.88 -0.59 17.23
CA GLY A 28 -3.24 -0.87 16.78
C GLY A 28 -4.31 -0.33 17.73
N GLU A 29 -3.93 0.52 18.69
CA GLU A 29 -4.85 1.15 19.65
C GLU A 29 -5.57 2.30 18.96
N THR A 30 -6.88 2.13 18.71
CA THR A 30 -7.66 3.07 17.91
C THR A 30 -8.62 3.95 18.71
N GLN A 31 -8.74 3.71 20.02
CA GLN A 31 -9.74 4.35 20.89
C GLN A 31 -9.51 5.87 20.99
N ASP A 32 -8.26 6.28 21.24
CA ASP A 32 -7.90 7.69 21.47
C ASP A 32 -7.22 8.36 20.27
N LEU A 33 -7.03 7.59 19.18
CA LEU A 33 -6.29 8.03 18.00
C LEU A 33 -6.84 9.33 17.42
N ARG A 34 -8.17 9.48 17.40
CA ARG A 34 -8.80 10.71 16.90
C ARG A 34 -8.57 11.90 17.83
N ALA A 35 -8.64 11.69 19.14
CA ALA A 35 -8.38 12.74 20.13
C ALA A 35 -6.94 13.24 20.02
N HIS A 36 -5.98 12.34 19.81
CA HIS A 36 -4.57 12.71 19.62
C HIS A 36 -4.32 13.49 18.33
N VAL A 37 -4.97 13.12 17.21
CA VAL A 37 -4.91 13.89 15.96
C VAL A 37 -5.53 15.27 16.12
N ASP A 38 -6.69 15.36 16.77
CA ASP A 38 -7.36 16.65 17.00
C ASP A 38 -6.54 17.57 17.91
N LEU A 39 -5.87 17.01 18.92
CA LEU A 39 -4.90 17.72 19.77
C LEU A 39 -3.70 18.22 18.96
N ALA A 40 -3.10 17.38 18.12
CA ALA A 40 -1.97 17.77 17.27
C ALA A 40 -2.36 18.91 16.31
N ARG A 41 -3.56 18.84 15.72
CA ARG A 41 -4.11 19.91 14.87
C ARG A 41 -4.30 21.22 15.65
N GLU A 42 -4.84 21.16 16.87
CA GLU A 42 -5.03 22.35 17.71
C GLU A 42 -3.69 23.02 18.03
N ILE A 43 -2.69 22.24 18.45
CA ILE A 43 -1.35 22.75 18.77
C ILE A 43 -0.70 23.34 17.51
N ALA A 44 -0.81 22.68 16.36
CA ALA A 44 -0.32 23.21 15.08
C ALA A 44 -1.00 24.53 14.71
N GLY A 45 -2.32 24.66 14.94
CA GLY A 45 -3.05 25.92 14.77
C GLY A 45 -2.52 27.02 15.70
N GLN A 46 -2.24 26.70 16.96
CA GLN A 46 -1.64 27.64 17.93
C GLN A 46 -0.20 28.06 17.58
N LEU A 47 0.49 27.28 16.75
CA LEU A 47 1.81 27.60 16.18
C LEU A 47 1.74 28.43 14.88
N GLY A 48 0.54 28.87 14.48
CA GLY A 48 0.33 29.64 13.25
C GLY A 48 0.03 28.77 12.02
N GLY A 49 -0.34 27.50 12.24
CA GLY A 49 -0.68 26.54 11.19
C GLY A 49 0.51 25.69 10.73
N LEU A 50 0.22 24.70 9.89
CA LEU A 50 1.24 23.75 9.39
C LEU A 50 2.29 24.43 8.51
N SER A 51 1.96 25.53 7.84
CA SER A 51 2.87 26.32 7.00
C SER A 51 3.66 27.38 7.77
N SER A 52 3.60 27.39 9.10
CA SER A 52 4.27 28.43 9.89
C SER A 52 5.80 28.26 9.85
N PRO A 53 6.57 29.36 9.74
CA PRO A 53 8.03 29.30 9.64
C PRO A 53 8.72 28.81 10.93
N GLY A 54 7.97 28.68 12.03
CA GLY A 54 8.47 28.19 13.32
C GLY A 54 8.28 26.70 13.54
N LEU A 55 7.65 25.99 12.61
CA LEU A 55 7.43 24.54 12.69
C LEU A 55 8.41 23.82 11.78
N SER A 56 9.13 22.83 12.30
CA SER A 56 9.95 21.96 11.46
C SER A 56 9.12 21.37 10.32
N GLY A 57 9.57 21.54 9.08
CA GLY A 57 8.86 21.01 7.90
C GLY A 57 8.70 19.48 7.92
N ILE A 58 9.55 18.77 8.67
CA ILE A 58 9.39 17.33 8.92
C ILE A 58 8.25 17.08 9.91
N LEU A 59 8.17 17.85 10.99
CA LEU A 59 7.12 17.69 11.99
C LEU A 59 5.74 17.95 11.40
N ALA A 60 5.60 19.01 10.61
CA ALA A 60 4.34 19.30 9.90
C ALA A 60 3.97 18.21 8.87
N ARG A 61 4.94 17.62 8.17
CA ARG A 61 4.71 16.43 7.29
C ARG A 61 4.20 15.24 8.08
N LEU A 62 4.79 14.97 9.25
CA LEU A 62 4.39 13.87 10.12
C LEU A 62 2.98 14.06 10.66
N VAL A 63 2.57 15.28 11.04
CA VAL A 63 1.19 15.58 11.46
C VAL A 63 0.19 15.20 10.36
N VAL A 64 0.45 15.62 9.12
CA VAL A 64 -0.42 15.33 7.98
C VAL A 64 -0.45 13.84 7.65
N VAL A 65 0.70 13.16 7.63
CA VAL A 65 0.78 11.71 7.38
C VAL A 65 0.08 10.93 8.47
N ALA A 66 0.26 11.31 9.74
CA ALA A 66 -0.37 10.66 10.87
C ALA A 66 -1.91 10.84 10.84
N ASP A 67 -2.42 12.01 10.47
CA ASP A 67 -3.86 12.24 10.28
C ASP A 67 -4.40 11.40 9.11
N LEU A 68 -3.73 11.41 7.96
CA LEU A 68 -4.15 10.60 6.81
C LEU A 68 -4.13 9.09 7.12
N ALA A 69 -3.07 8.61 7.77
CA ALA A 69 -2.95 7.23 8.22
C ALA A 69 -4.08 6.88 9.21
N THR A 70 -4.39 7.77 10.14
CA THR A 70 -5.53 7.64 11.07
C THR A 70 -6.88 7.59 10.34
N ALA A 71 -7.07 8.44 9.34
CA ALA A 71 -8.27 8.45 8.50
C ALA A 71 -8.43 7.14 7.71
N VAL A 72 -7.34 6.59 7.18
CA VAL A 72 -7.32 5.28 6.52
C VAL A 72 -7.68 4.18 7.50
N ALA A 73 -7.00 4.14 8.65
CA ALA A 73 -7.21 3.20 9.76
C ALA A 73 -8.64 3.12 10.28
N LEU A 74 -9.26 4.28 10.47
CA LEU A 74 -10.60 4.37 11.05
C LEU A 74 -11.71 4.39 10.00
N GLU A 75 -11.38 4.43 8.71
CA GLU A 75 -12.31 4.69 7.59
C GLU A 75 -13.14 5.99 7.80
N THR A 76 -12.52 7.00 8.39
CA THR A 76 -13.11 8.31 8.71
C THR A 76 -12.51 9.40 7.82
N PRO A 77 -13.15 10.58 7.71
CA PRO A 77 -12.49 11.72 7.06
C PRO A 77 -11.29 12.23 7.91
N PRO A 78 -10.23 12.75 7.28
CA PRO A 78 -9.11 13.37 7.98
C PRO A 78 -9.58 14.58 8.81
N SER A 79 -8.82 14.91 9.87
CA SER A 79 -9.06 16.11 10.69
C SER A 79 -8.70 17.40 9.98
N HIS A 80 -7.71 17.35 9.10
CA HIS A 80 -7.29 18.47 8.27
C HIS A 80 -8.15 18.57 7.01
N SER A 81 -8.49 19.78 6.61
CA SER A 81 -9.29 20.01 5.41
C SER A 81 -8.47 19.71 4.15
N PRO A 82 -9.11 19.38 3.02
CA PRO A 82 -8.41 19.23 1.73
C PRO A 82 -7.66 20.51 1.32
N ASP A 83 -8.14 21.69 1.72
CA ASP A 83 -7.49 22.97 1.46
C ASP A 83 -6.20 23.12 2.30
N ASP A 84 -6.22 22.68 3.56
CA ASP A 84 -5.02 22.64 4.42
C ASP A 84 -3.96 21.69 3.86
N LEU A 85 -4.38 20.54 3.34
CA LEU A 85 -3.49 19.58 2.67
C LEU A 85 -2.91 20.15 1.37
N ALA A 86 -3.74 20.81 0.56
CA ALA A 86 -3.31 21.40 -0.71
C ALA A 86 -2.30 22.54 -0.51
N ALA A 87 -2.53 23.40 0.49
CA ALA A 87 -1.58 24.44 0.89
C ALA A 87 -0.21 23.86 1.29
N TYR A 88 -0.21 22.65 1.85
CA TYR A 88 1.01 21.99 2.32
C TYR A 88 1.74 21.19 1.22
N THR A 89 1.03 20.65 0.23
CA THR A 89 1.66 20.00 -0.94
C THR A 89 2.52 20.95 -1.79
N GLY A 90 2.30 22.27 -1.70
CA GLY A 90 3.12 23.27 -2.39
C GLY A 90 4.46 23.59 -1.73
N LEU A 91 4.72 23.14 -0.49
CA LEU A 91 5.93 23.44 0.27
C LEU A 91 6.98 22.32 0.08
N SER A 92 7.82 22.45 -0.95
CA SER A 92 9.02 21.63 -1.11
C SER A 92 10.02 21.92 0.01
N LEU A 93 10.52 20.86 0.66
CA LEU A 93 11.67 20.95 1.57
C LEU A 93 12.90 21.26 0.71
N SER A 94 13.39 22.50 0.71
CA SER A 94 14.76 22.76 0.27
C SER A 94 15.71 22.17 1.31
N THR A 95 16.01 20.89 1.17
CA THR A 95 17.09 20.25 1.93
C THR A 95 18.42 20.84 1.47
N ALA A 96 19.12 21.49 2.40
CA ALA A 96 20.49 21.92 2.21
C ALA A 96 21.39 20.73 1.80
N SER A 97 22.32 21.01 0.90
CA SER A 97 23.27 20.10 0.25
C SER A 97 23.89 19.05 1.18
N SER A 98 23.79 17.77 0.80
CA SER A 98 24.61 16.69 1.35
C SER A 98 25.92 16.54 0.53
N PRO A 99 27.06 16.20 1.15
CA PRO A 99 28.33 15.98 0.45
C PRO A 99 28.40 14.58 -0.20
N PRO A 100 29.29 14.34 -1.18
CA PRO A 100 29.37 13.06 -1.89
C PRO A 100 30.11 12.01 -1.04
N ALA A 101 29.44 10.90 -0.72
CA ALA A 101 30.04 9.74 -0.05
C ALA A 101 30.55 8.71 -1.07
N ALA A 102 31.77 8.23 -0.85
CA ALA A 102 32.52 7.32 -1.72
C ALA A 102 31.88 5.91 -1.81
N ALA A 103 31.92 5.35 -3.01
CA ALA A 103 31.33 4.07 -3.37
C ALA A 103 32.13 2.85 -2.86
N ALA A 104 31.45 1.91 -2.21
CA ALA A 104 31.92 0.54 -2.02
C ALA A 104 31.17 -0.41 -2.98
N PRO A 105 31.80 -1.46 -3.52
CA PRO A 105 31.15 -2.38 -4.45
C PRO A 105 30.32 -3.42 -3.70
N VAL A 106 29.05 -3.56 -4.06
CA VAL A 106 28.13 -4.62 -3.58
C VAL A 106 27.74 -5.48 -4.80
N PRO A 107 27.70 -6.82 -4.67
CA PRO A 107 27.45 -7.73 -5.79
C PRO A 107 26.00 -7.65 -6.32
N PRO A 108 25.75 -8.05 -7.58
CA PRO A 108 24.44 -7.98 -8.19
C PRO A 108 23.57 -9.18 -7.80
N SER A 109 22.58 -8.95 -6.93
CA SER A 109 21.39 -9.78 -6.86
C SER A 109 20.21 -8.93 -7.30
N ILE A 110 19.82 -9.07 -8.57
CA ILE A 110 18.64 -8.43 -9.14
C ILE A 110 17.46 -9.37 -8.89
N PRO A 111 16.53 -9.07 -7.96
CA PRO A 111 15.24 -9.76 -7.98
C PRO A 111 14.43 -9.28 -9.20
N PRO A 112 13.62 -10.13 -9.83
CA PRO A 112 12.73 -9.72 -10.91
C PRO A 112 11.70 -8.73 -10.32
N LEU A 113 11.77 -7.46 -10.75
CA LEU A 113 11.09 -6.32 -10.12
C LEU A 113 9.58 -6.50 -9.90
N LEU A 114 8.90 -7.28 -10.73
CA LEU A 114 7.55 -7.82 -10.56
C LEU A 114 7.38 -8.91 -11.63
N ASP A 115 6.78 -10.05 -11.31
CA ASP A 115 6.41 -11.03 -12.31
C ASP A 115 5.26 -10.51 -13.19
N ALA A 116 5.28 -10.84 -14.49
CA ALA A 116 4.29 -10.37 -15.47
C ALA A 116 2.82 -10.51 -15.03
N PRO A 117 2.36 -11.61 -14.39
CA PRO A 117 0.97 -11.72 -13.95
C PRO A 117 0.66 -10.76 -12.79
N THR A 118 1.59 -10.51 -11.86
CA THR A 118 1.39 -9.54 -10.78
C THR A 118 1.33 -8.12 -11.32
N ALA A 119 2.19 -7.76 -12.27
CA ALA A 119 2.16 -6.45 -12.92
C ALA A 119 0.84 -6.21 -13.68
N ALA A 120 0.34 -7.22 -14.40
CA ALA A 120 -0.95 -7.14 -15.09
C ALA A 120 -2.11 -6.96 -14.09
N MET A 121 -2.10 -7.72 -12.99
CA MET A 121 -3.10 -7.60 -11.93
C MET A 121 -3.08 -6.21 -11.28
N LEU A 122 -1.90 -5.68 -10.94
CA LEU A 122 -1.77 -4.32 -10.40
C LEU A 122 -2.35 -3.29 -11.37
N LYS A 123 -2.03 -3.38 -12.67
CA LYS A 123 -2.55 -2.48 -13.68
C LYS A 123 -4.08 -2.48 -13.72
N ASP A 124 -4.69 -3.66 -13.64
CA ASP A 124 -6.15 -3.81 -13.67
C ASP A 124 -6.81 -3.25 -12.40
N VAL A 125 -6.19 -3.47 -11.23
CA VAL A 125 -6.66 -2.90 -9.95
C VAL A 125 -6.53 -1.38 -9.95
N HIS A 126 -5.37 -0.85 -10.35
CA HIS A 126 -5.17 0.60 -10.49
C HIS A 126 -6.16 1.23 -11.45
N PHE A 127 -6.44 0.57 -12.57
CA PHE A 127 -7.44 1.05 -13.52
C PHE A 127 -8.83 1.12 -12.88
N LEU A 128 -9.25 0.08 -12.15
CA LEU A 128 -10.52 0.09 -11.44
C LEU A 128 -10.58 1.21 -10.39
N LEU A 129 -9.56 1.33 -9.54
CA LEU A 129 -9.51 2.34 -8.49
C LEU A 129 -9.51 3.77 -9.07
N ASN A 130 -8.73 4.02 -10.11
CA ASN A 130 -8.72 5.31 -10.79
C ASN A 130 -10.07 5.62 -11.46
N THR A 131 -10.76 4.60 -11.99
CA THR A 131 -12.11 4.77 -12.55
C THR A 131 -13.11 5.18 -11.47
N VAL A 132 -13.04 4.60 -10.26
CA VAL A 132 -13.85 4.99 -9.10
C VAL A 132 -13.56 6.42 -8.69
N LEU A 133 -12.27 6.76 -8.54
CA LEU A 133 -11.82 8.07 -8.06
C LEU A 133 -12.10 9.21 -9.05
N ALA A 134 -12.24 8.90 -10.34
CA ALA A 134 -12.60 9.86 -11.38
C ALA A 134 -14.11 10.12 -11.49
N LEU A 135 -14.95 9.42 -10.72
CA LEU A 135 -16.40 9.65 -10.73
C LEU A 135 -16.75 11.04 -10.16
N PRO A 136 -17.75 11.74 -10.73
CA PRO A 136 -18.26 12.96 -10.13
C PRO A 136 -18.93 12.67 -8.79
N GLN A 137 -18.92 13.64 -7.88
CA GLN A 137 -19.67 13.57 -6.62
C GLN A 137 -20.89 14.53 -6.70
N PRO A 138 -22.14 14.03 -6.67
CA PRO A 138 -22.56 12.62 -6.55
C PRO A 138 -22.47 11.83 -7.88
N PRO A 139 -22.20 10.50 -7.82
CA PRO A 139 -22.04 9.68 -9.03
C PRO A 139 -23.39 9.37 -9.68
N SER A 140 -23.42 9.36 -11.01
CA SER A 140 -24.64 8.93 -11.73
C SER A 140 -24.93 7.44 -11.50
N PRO A 141 -26.21 7.01 -11.47
CA PRO A 141 -26.57 5.59 -11.27
C PRO A 141 -25.96 4.66 -12.34
N TRP A 142 -25.83 5.15 -13.57
CA TRP A 142 -25.19 4.41 -14.67
C TRP A 142 -23.70 4.20 -14.42
N ALA A 143 -22.98 5.26 -14.02
CA ALA A 143 -21.55 5.17 -13.75
C ALA A 143 -21.27 4.23 -12.57
N LEU A 144 -22.12 4.26 -11.53
CA LEU A 144 -22.06 3.33 -10.41
C LEU A 144 -22.21 1.88 -10.87
N ARG A 145 -23.26 1.56 -11.64
CA ARG A 145 -23.47 0.20 -12.19
C ARG A 145 -22.31 -0.28 -13.05
N LYS A 146 -21.71 0.62 -13.82
CA LYS A 146 -20.53 0.31 -14.65
C LYS A 146 -19.35 -0.12 -13.80
N VAL A 147 -19.01 0.68 -12.79
CA VAL A 147 -17.90 0.39 -11.87
C VAL A 147 -18.14 -0.90 -11.07
N GLN A 148 -19.35 -1.13 -10.58
CA GLN A 148 -19.72 -2.39 -9.91
C GLN A 148 -19.60 -3.60 -10.86
N SER A 149 -20.02 -3.46 -12.12
CA SER A 149 -19.87 -4.53 -13.11
C SER A 149 -18.41 -4.83 -13.43
N MET A 150 -17.56 -3.80 -13.52
CA MET A 150 -16.11 -3.96 -13.67
C MET A 150 -15.49 -4.67 -12.45
N ALA A 151 -15.90 -4.29 -11.24
CA ALA A 151 -15.44 -4.93 -10.01
C ALA A 151 -15.82 -6.42 -9.95
N ARG A 152 -17.07 -6.78 -10.29
CA ARG A 152 -17.50 -8.20 -10.36
C ARG A 152 -16.75 -9.00 -11.40
N TRP A 153 -16.53 -8.42 -12.59
CA TRP A 153 -15.75 -9.07 -13.63
C TRP A 153 -14.29 -9.30 -13.19
N LEU A 154 -13.67 -8.28 -12.59
CA LEU A 154 -12.31 -8.37 -12.08
C LEU A 154 -12.22 -9.42 -10.97
N HIS A 155 -13.16 -9.41 -10.02
CA HIS A 155 -13.25 -10.40 -8.95
C HIS A 155 -13.32 -11.82 -9.52
N GLY A 156 -14.25 -12.09 -10.45
CA GLY A 156 -14.40 -13.43 -11.04
C GLY A 156 -13.10 -13.92 -11.71
N ARG A 157 -12.40 -13.03 -12.41
CA ARG A 157 -11.11 -13.34 -13.05
C ARG A 157 -10.01 -13.62 -12.03
N LEU A 158 -9.92 -12.84 -10.95
CA LEU A 158 -8.90 -13.02 -9.91
C LEU A 158 -9.15 -14.24 -9.01
N SER A 159 -10.43 -14.57 -8.76
CA SER A 159 -10.81 -15.76 -7.99
C SER A 159 -10.57 -17.07 -8.74
N ALA A 160 -10.58 -17.05 -10.08
CA ALA A 160 -10.37 -18.25 -10.89
C ALA A 160 -8.92 -18.80 -10.84
N GLY A 161 -7.97 -18.04 -10.27
CA GLY A 161 -6.55 -18.42 -10.16
C GLY A 161 -5.86 -18.58 -11.53
N PRO A 162 -4.53 -18.80 -11.56
CA PRO A 162 -3.87 -19.25 -12.78
C PRO A 162 -4.44 -20.64 -13.11
N THR A 163 -5.28 -20.69 -14.14
CA THR A 163 -5.73 -21.96 -14.71
C THR A 163 -4.46 -22.69 -15.13
N THR A 164 -4.07 -23.74 -14.39
CA THR A 164 -3.11 -24.73 -14.85
C THR A 164 -3.69 -25.32 -16.12
N THR A 165 -3.44 -24.64 -17.24
CA THR A 165 -3.68 -25.18 -18.55
C THR A 165 -2.53 -26.14 -18.74
N THR A 166 -2.71 -27.36 -18.21
CA THR A 166 -2.00 -28.52 -18.73
C THR A 166 -2.28 -28.46 -20.23
N ILE A 167 -1.28 -28.02 -21.00
CA ILE A 167 -1.26 -28.25 -22.43
C ILE A 167 -1.11 -29.76 -22.53
N THR A 168 -2.22 -30.48 -22.46
CA THR A 168 -2.31 -31.80 -23.04
C THR A 168 -2.12 -31.54 -24.52
N THR A 169 -0.87 -31.65 -24.98
CA THR A 169 -0.56 -31.90 -26.38
C THR A 169 -1.40 -33.08 -26.80
N THR A 170 -2.56 -32.79 -27.36
CA THR A 170 -3.38 -33.70 -28.14
C THR A 170 -2.65 -33.83 -29.47
N THR A 171 -1.56 -34.60 -29.46
CA THR A 171 -1.07 -35.24 -30.68
C THR A 171 -2.04 -36.37 -30.96
N ALA A 172 -3.06 -36.05 -31.77
CA ALA A 172 -3.65 -37.03 -32.64
C ALA A 172 -2.58 -37.39 -33.68
N GLU A 173 -1.92 -38.53 -33.48
CA GLU A 173 -1.27 -39.24 -34.58
C GLU A 173 -1.37 -40.74 -34.32
N GLU A 174 -1.63 -41.42 -35.41
CA GLU A 174 -2.12 -42.78 -35.55
C GLU A 174 -1.22 -43.86 -34.94
N ALA A 175 -1.90 -44.95 -34.59
CA ALA A 175 -1.35 -46.26 -34.34
C ALA A 175 -0.30 -46.70 -35.37
N VAL A 176 0.85 -47.20 -34.91
CA VAL A 176 1.42 -48.47 -35.40
C VAL A 176 2.16 -49.21 -34.28
N ASP A 177 1.82 -50.48 -34.21
CA ASP A 177 2.30 -51.66 -33.50
C ASP A 177 3.84 -51.84 -33.39
N GLY A 178 4.34 -52.48 -32.31
CA GLY A 178 5.75 -52.92 -32.26
C GLY A 178 6.41 -53.10 -30.89
N MET A 179 6.23 -54.27 -30.29
CA MET A 179 6.94 -54.92 -29.16
C MET A 179 8.46 -54.65 -28.99
N LEU A 180 8.94 -54.34 -27.77
CA LEU A 180 10.05 -55.00 -27.02
C LEU A 180 10.61 -54.13 -25.85
N LEU A 181 10.69 -54.73 -24.65
CA LEU A 181 11.60 -54.38 -23.53
C LEU A 181 12.81 -55.35 -23.56
N PRO A 182 13.98 -55.14 -22.88
CA PRO A 182 14.23 -54.34 -21.66
C PRO A 182 15.57 -53.53 -21.61
N LEU A 183 15.74 -52.75 -20.53
CA LEU A 183 16.93 -51.97 -20.11
C LEU A 183 18.22 -52.82 -19.87
N PRO A 184 19.45 -52.23 -19.92
CA PRO A 184 20.07 -51.66 -18.70
C PRO A 184 20.91 -50.36 -18.88
N SER A 185 20.97 -49.60 -17.78
CA SER A 185 21.95 -48.60 -17.31
C SER A 185 23.10 -48.13 -18.23
N SER A 186 23.16 -46.81 -18.47
CA SER A 186 24.26 -45.92 -18.03
C SER A 186 24.23 -44.58 -18.78
N ALA A 187 23.72 -43.53 -18.14
CA ALA A 187 24.20 -42.15 -18.28
C ALA A 187 23.35 -41.30 -17.33
N LEU A 188 23.98 -40.68 -16.34
CA LEU A 188 23.40 -39.54 -15.64
C LEU A 188 23.51 -38.32 -16.57
N PRO A 189 22.43 -37.74 -17.11
CA PRO A 189 22.37 -36.30 -17.16
C PRO A 189 22.06 -35.82 -15.74
N GLN A 190 22.83 -34.83 -15.27
CA GLN A 190 22.53 -34.05 -14.09
C GLN A 190 21.04 -33.68 -14.09
N GLN A 191 20.26 -34.37 -13.25
CA GLN A 191 18.96 -33.87 -12.81
C GLN A 191 19.26 -32.63 -11.97
N GLN A 192 19.41 -31.51 -12.65
CA GLN A 192 19.21 -30.20 -12.08
C GLN A 192 17.77 -30.22 -11.55
N GLN A 193 17.65 -30.39 -10.24
CA GLN A 193 16.41 -30.50 -9.49
C GLN A 193 15.58 -29.22 -9.66
N GLN A 194 14.87 -29.12 -10.78
CA GLN A 194 13.64 -28.36 -10.87
C GLN A 194 12.52 -29.23 -10.30
N ARG A 195 12.54 -29.44 -8.98
CA ARG A 195 11.35 -29.89 -8.27
C ARG A 195 10.37 -28.72 -8.24
N GLY A 196 9.46 -28.73 -9.19
CA GLY A 196 8.35 -27.79 -9.30
C GLY A 196 7.45 -27.85 -8.07
N TYR A 197 7.60 -26.84 -7.22
CA TYR A 197 6.52 -26.24 -6.45
C TYR A 197 6.66 -24.73 -6.68
N VAL A 198 5.93 -24.20 -7.66
CA VAL A 198 5.79 -22.75 -7.83
C VAL A 198 4.84 -22.29 -6.74
N TYR A 199 5.36 -21.99 -5.55
CA TYR A 199 4.60 -21.20 -4.58
C TYR A 199 4.24 -19.88 -5.26
N PRO A 200 2.97 -19.42 -5.20
CA PRO A 200 2.65 -18.09 -5.68
C PRO A 200 3.53 -17.10 -4.90
N ASN A 201 4.24 -16.24 -5.63
CA ASN A 201 5.06 -15.17 -5.05
C ASN A 201 4.25 -14.48 -3.93
N PRO A 202 4.77 -14.31 -2.71
CA PRO A 202 4.03 -13.69 -1.61
C PRO A 202 3.50 -12.31 -1.99
N LEU A 203 4.22 -11.57 -2.85
CA LEU A 203 3.76 -10.30 -3.42
C LEU A 203 2.52 -10.48 -4.31
N HIS A 204 2.55 -11.47 -5.21
CA HIS A 204 1.39 -11.83 -6.03
C HIS A 204 0.18 -12.14 -5.15
N ARG A 205 0.39 -12.95 -4.10
CA ARG A 205 -0.68 -13.33 -3.17
C ARG A 205 -1.25 -12.14 -2.42
N ALA A 206 -0.39 -11.25 -1.92
CA ALA A 206 -0.80 -10.04 -1.22
C ALA A 206 -1.64 -9.11 -2.13
N VAL A 207 -1.15 -8.85 -3.34
CA VAL A 207 -1.88 -8.03 -4.32
C VAL A 207 -3.22 -8.68 -4.70
N GLN A 208 -3.24 -9.99 -4.93
CA GLN A 208 -4.46 -10.72 -5.28
C GLN A 208 -5.52 -10.61 -4.18
N LEU A 209 -5.14 -10.85 -2.93
CA LEU A 209 -6.07 -10.78 -1.80
C LEU A 209 -6.59 -9.35 -1.59
N ALA A 210 -5.72 -8.34 -1.66
CA ALA A 210 -6.15 -6.94 -1.55
C ALA A 210 -7.10 -6.56 -2.69
N ALA A 211 -6.81 -6.99 -3.92
CA ALA A 211 -7.66 -6.76 -5.08
C ALA A 211 -9.06 -7.37 -4.91
N LEU A 212 -9.16 -8.58 -4.35
CA LEU A 212 -10.44 -9.24 -4.06
C LEU A 212 -11.26 -8.48 -3.01
N VAL A 213 -10.61 -7.96 -1.96
CA VAL A 213 -11.25 -7.08 -0.97
C VAL A 213 -11.80 -5.82 -1.63
N TYR A 214 -10.97 -5.10 -2.40
CA TYR A 214 -11.41 -3.90 -3.11
C TYR A 214 -12.57 -4.17 -4.08
N CYS A 215 -12.51 -5.26 -4.84
CA CYS A 215 -13.60 -5.59 -5.77
C CYS A 215 -14.93 -5.79 -5.03
N ARG A 216 -14.93 -6.47 -3.88
CA ARG A 216 -16.14 -6.65 -3.06
C ARG A 216 -16.62 -5.35 -2.42
N ALA A 217 -15.69 -4.55 -1.90
CA ALA A 217 -15.98 -3.23 -1.33
C ALA A 217 -16.67 -2.33 -2.37
N ILE A 218 -16.13 -2.30 -3.59
CA ILE A 218 -16.66 -1.50 -4.70
C ILE A 218 -18.00 -2.03 -5.20
N ASP A 219 -18.14 -3.35 -5.37
CA ASP A 219 -19.40 -3.95 -5.82
C ASP A 219 -20.54 -3.65 -4.84
N ARG A 220 -20.29 -3.82 -3.54
CA ARG A 220 -21.28 -3.59 -2.48
C ARG A 220 -21.44 -2.13 -2.07
N ARG A 221 -20.51 -1.26 -2.48
CA ARG A 221 -20.38 0.12 -2.00
C ARG A 221 -20.40 0.16 -0.46
N GLN A 222 -19.44 -0.56 0.13
CA GLN A 222 -19.27 -0.70 1.58
C GLN A 222 -17.80 -0.54 1.96
N PRO A 223 -17.50 -0.10 3.20
CA PRO A 223 -16.13 -0.04 3.70
C PRO A 223 -15.42 -1.40 3.66
N CYS A 224 -14.09 -1.38 3.60
CA CYS A 224 -13.26 -2.59 3.53
C CYS A 224 -13.44 -3.45 4.80
N SER A 225 -13.56 -2.81 5.97
CA SER A 225 -13.85 -3.46 7.26
C SER A 225 -15.14 -4.30 7.23
N ALA A 226 -16.15 -3.86 6.48
CA ALA A 226 -17.45 -4.53 6.42
C ALA A 226 -17.48 -5.72 5.45
N VAL A 227 -16.57 -5.77 4.47
CA VAL A 227 -16.56 -6.80 3.42
C VAL A 227 -15.45 -7.84 3.56
N ALA A 228 -14.35 -7.51 4.23
CA ALA A 228 -13.23 -8.42 4.42
C ALA A 228 -13.51 -9.42 5.53
N GLY A 229 -13.37 -10.73 5.23
CA GLY A 229 -13.47 -11.76 6.25
C GLY A 229 -12.17 -11.89 7.06
N GLN A 230 -12.28 -12.33 8.31
CA GLN A 230 -11.12 -12.48 9.21
C GLN A 230 -9.99 -13.34 8.62
N GLN A 231 -10.32 -14.44 7.94
CA GLN A 231 -9.34 -15.32 7.28
C GLN A 231 -8.59 -14.63 6.13
N GLU A 232 -9.25 -13.71 5.42
CA GLU A 232 -8.64 -12.97 4.32
C GLU A 232 -7.70 -11.88 4.86
N VAL A 233 -8.09 -11.24 5.97
CA VAL A 233 -7.24 -10.28 6.69
C VAL A 233 -5.97 -10.95 7.18
N VAL A 234 -6.08 -12.12 7.83
CA VAL A 234 -4.91 -12.90 8.29
C VAL A 234 -4.06 -13.33 7.10
N GLY A 235 -4.65 -13.95 6.07
CA GLY A 235 -3.89 -14.40 4.91
C GLY A 235 -3.22 -13.28 4.12
N LEU A 236 -3.82 -12.08 4.10
CA LEU A 236 -3.21 -10.90 3.49
C LEU A 236 -2.11 -10.32 4.37
N ALA A 237 -2.29 -10.25 5.69
CA ALA A 237 -1.25 -9.85 6.64
C ALA A 237 -0.02 -10.75 6.54
N GLU A 238 -0.20 -12.07 6.52
CA GLU A 238 0.86 -13.05 6.33
C GLU A 238 1.55 -12.90 4.98
N ALA A 239 0.79 -12.70 3.89
CA ALA A 239 1.36 -12.52 2.56
C ALA A 239 2.20 -11.24 2.47
N VAL A 240 1.76 -10.14 3.08
CA VAL A 240 2.50 -8.87 3.11
C VAL A 240 3.76 -9.00 3.97
N ALA A 241 3.65 -9.63 5.15
CA ALA A 241 4.77 -9.89 6.05
C ALA A 241 5.85 -10.80 5.44
N ALA A 242 5.44 -11.68 4.53
CA ALA A 242 6.36 -12.57 3.81
C ALA A 242 7.14 -11.87 2.68
N VAL A 243 6.78 -10.64 2.30
CA VAL A 243 7.52 -9.86 1.29
C VAL A 243 8.56 -8.99 1.99
N PRO A 244 9.86 -9.17 1.69
CA PRO A 244 10.94 -8.33 2.20
C PRO A 244 10.73 -6.83 1.90
N LEU A 245 11.07 -5.95 2.85
CA LEU A 245 10.89 -4.50 2.72
C LEU A 245 11.69 -3.88 1.56
N ASP A 246 12.83 -4.45 1.19
CA ASP A 246 13.65 -4.02 0.05
C ASP A 246 12.93 -4.18 -1.29
N ILE A 247 12.02 -5.16 -1.40
CA ILE A 247 11.16 -5.33 -2.59
C ILE A 247 10.11 -4.21 -2.63
N TRP A 248 9.56 -3.84 -1.48
CA TRP A 248 8.57 -2.75 -1.38
C TRP A 248 9.17 -1.35 -1.57
N ASP A 249 10.41 -1.15 -1.14
CA ASP A 249 11.17 0.07 -1.40
C ASP A 249 11.52 0.22 -2.89
N GLY A 250 11.29 -0.84 -3.69
CA GLY A 250 11.51 -0.84 -5.13
C GLY A 250 12.98 -0.97 -5.49
N GLY A 251 13.80 -1.55 -4.60
CA GLY A 251 15.23 -1.75 -4.78
C GLY A 251 15.91 -0.50 -5.32
N SER A 252 16.22 0.47 -4.42
CA SER A 252 16.95 1.71 -4.69
C SER A 252 18.23 1.46 -5.52
N THR A 253 18.05 1.27 -6.82
CA THR A 253 19.07 1.32 -7.84
C THR A 253 19.06 2.77 -8.27
N ASN A 254 20.12 3.44 -7.82
CA ASN A 254 20.48 4.82 -8.03
C ASN A 254 20.34 5.22 -9.52
N ASN A 255 19.11 5.51 -9.97
CA ASN A 255 18.82 5.82 -11.35
C ASN A 255 18.96 7.32 -11.53
N ASN A 256 20.23 7.75 -11.60
CA ASN A 256 20.67 9.12 -11.84
C ASN A 256 20.32 9.64 -13.26
N ASN A 257 19.34 9.02 -13.94
CA ASN A 257 18.90 9.43 -15.26
C ASN A 257 17.76 10.43 -15.13
N ASN A 258 18.20 11.68 -15.15
CA ASN A 258 17.48 12.93 -15.18
C ASN A 258 16.67 13.11 -16.48
N ASN A 259 15.87 12.12 -16.87
CA ASN A 259 14.97 12.23 -18.01
C ASN A 259 13.52 12.32 -17.51
N ASN A 260 12.98 13.50 -17.76
CA ASN A 260 11.65 14.03 -17.54
C ASN A 260 10.52 13.17 -18.18
N SER A 261 10.46 11.89 -17.85
CA SER A 261 9.31 11.05 -18.17
C SER A 261 8.35 11.08 -16.99
N SER A 262 7.33 11.92 -17.12
CA SER A 262 6.12 11.99 -16.30
C SER A 262 5.25 10.72 -16.43
N SER A 263 5.86 9.55 -16.60
CA SER A 263 5.16 8.30 -16.39
C SER A 263 5.01 8.17 -14.89
N SER A 264 3.80 8.40 -14.41
CA SER A 264 3.26 8.13 -13.08
C SER A 264 3.46 6.66 -12.68
N GLY A 265 4.71 6.22 -12.61
CA GLY A 265 5.14 4.92 -12.12
C GLY A 265 4.91 4.96 -10.63
N SER A 266 3.79 4.39 -10.20
CA SER A 266 3.49 4.21 -8.78
C SER A 266 4.68 3.55 -8.12
N SER A 267 5.31 4.25 -7.16
CA SER A 267 6.32 3.65 -6.30
C SER A 267 5.77 2.37 -5.69
N MET A 268 6.62 1.35 -5.51
CA MET A 268 6.22 0.09 -4.88
C MET A 268 5.70 0.33 -3.45
N LEU A 269 6.19 1.38 -2.78
CA LEU A 269 5.64 1.90 -1.52
C LEU A 269 4.20 2.40 -1.65
N GLY A 270 3.87 3.12 -2.72
CA GLY A 270 2.49 3.52 -3.02
C GLY A 270 1.56 2.32 -3.23
N THR A 271 2.06 1.27 -3.89
CA THR A 271 1.35 -0.01 -4.03
C THR A 271 1.17 -0.71 -2.68
N LEU A 272 2.22 -0.75 -1.85
CA LEU A 272 2.15 -1.29 -0.50
C LEU A 272 1.09 -0.57 0.33
N LEU A 273 1.04 0.76 0.30
CA LEU A 273 0.03 1.55 1.00
C LEU A 273 -1.38 1.22 0.53
N LEU A 274 -1.59 1.04 -0.78
CA LEU A 274 -2.88 0.59 -1.31
C LEU A 274 -3.24 -0.83 -0.83
N VAL A 275 -2.29 -1.76 -0.79
CA VAL A 275 -2.51 -3.12 -0.30
C VAL A 275 -2.86 -3.10 1.19
N LEU A 276 -2.08 -2.38 2.00
CA LEU A 276 -2.27 -2.27 3.45
C LEU A 276 -3.58 -1.56 3.81
N ALA A 277 -3.99 -0.55 3.05
CA ALA A 277 -5.23 0.18 3.25
C ALA A 277 -6.49 -0.70 3.17
N ALA A 278 -6.46 -1.80 2.42
CA ALA A 278 -7.57 -2.75 2.38
C ALA A 278 -7.69 -3.59 3.66
N VAL A 279 -6.56 -3.79 4.36
CA VAL A 279 -6.45 -4.68 5.53
C VAL A 279 -6.70 -3.92 6.82
N LEU A 280 -6.12 -2.72 6.91
CA LEU A 280 -5.98 -1.98 8.16
C LEU A 280 -7.32 -1.81 8.90
N PRO A 281 -8.42 -1.38 8.23
CA PRO A 281 -9.69 -1.21 8.91
C PRO A 281 -10.30 -2.53 9.36
N ALA A 282 -10.12 -3.58 8.56
CA ALA A 282 -10.65 -4.92 8.86
C ALA A 282 -9.87 -5.62 9.99
N ALA A 283 -8.59 -5.27 10.17
CA ALA A 283 -7.75 -5.75 11.25
C ALA A 283 -8.08 -5.08 12.61
N ARG A 284 -8.80 -3.96 12.63
CA ARG A 284 -9.18 -3.25 13.86
C ARG A 284 -10.21 -4.02 14.67
N ASP A 285 -11.26 -4.52 14.00
CA ASP A 285 -12.44 -5.06 14.66
C ASP A 285 -12.37 -6.59 14.87
N GLY A 286 -11.30 -7.22 14.37
CA GLY A 286 -11.13 -8.66 14.42
C GLY A 286 -10.31 -9.12 15.63
N ASP A 287 -10.75 -10.20 16.26
CA ASP A 287 -9.96 -11.04 17.19
C ASP A 287 -8.84 -11.82 16.46
N ALA A 288 -8.47 -11.36 15.26
CA ALA A 288 -7.37 -11.92 14.47
C ALA A 288 -6.09 -11.84 15.30
N ASP A 289 -5.23 -12.85 15.16
CA ASP A 289 -3.98 -12.96 15.91
C ASP A 289 -3.29 -11.60 15.98
N LEU A 290 -3.33 -10.97 17.17
CA LEU A 290 -2.99 -9.55 17.38
C LEU A 290 -1.61 -9.22 16.80
N ARG A 291 -0.74 -10.22 16.68
CA ARG A 291 0.60 -10.11 16.10
C ARG A 291 0.57 -9.74 14.63
N CYS A 292 -0.26 -10.40 13.83
CA CYS A 292 -0.35 -10.17 12.39
C CYS A 292 -0.95 -8.80 12.10
N ALA A 293 -2.02 -8.44 12.82
CA ALA A 293 -2.61 -7.10 12.74
C ALA A 293 -1.56 -6.05 13.08
N ARG A 294 -0.94 -6.12 14.27
CA ARG A 294 0.07 -5.16 14.70
C ARG A 294 1.22 -5.00 13.70
N GLN A 295 1.68 -6.09 13.10
CA GLN A 295 2.72 -6.03 12.06
C GLN A 295 2.27 -5.25 10.83
N VAL A 296 1.05 -5.46 10.34
CA VAL A 296 0.46 -4.70 9.21
C VAL A 296 0.39 -3.21 9.52
N TRP A 297 -0.02 -2.85 10.73
CA TRP A 297 -0.06 -1.45 11.17
C TRP A 297 1.32 -0.81 11.20
N VAL A 298 2.30 -1.47 11.81
CA VAL A 298 3.69 -0.99 11.83
C VAL A 298 4.24 -0.85 10.41
N MET A 299 3.97 -1.81 9.52
CA MET A 299 4.38 -1.71 8.12
C MET A 299 3.72 -0.54 7.39
N MET A 300 2.44 -0.24 7.67
CA MET A 300 1.76 0.90 7.07
C MET A 300 2.37 2.23 7.54
N VAL A 301 2.58 2.39 8.85
CA VAL A 301 3.21 3.60 9.40
C VAL A 301 4.62 3.76 8.84
N ALA A 302 5.42 2.70 8.83
CA ALA A 302 6.77 2.74 8.28
C ALA A 302 6.77 3.11 6.79
N ALA A 303 5.91 2.48 5.97
CA ALA A 303 5.81 2.77 4.54
C ALA A 303 5.32 4.21 4.28
N ALA A 304 4.35 4.69 5.05
CA ALA A 304 3.81 6.05 4.92
C ALA A 304 4.87 7.10 5.29
N VAL A 305 5.60 6.90 6.39
CA VAL A 305 6.67 7.79 6.83
C VAL A 305 7.84 7.75 5.86
N GLN A 306 8.27 6.57 5.41
CA GLN A 306 9.35 6.41 4.44
C GLN A 306 9.00 7.10 3.12
N LEU A 307 7.79 6.88 2.60
CA LEU A 307 7.33 7.56 1.39
C LEU A 307 7.25 9.08 1.59
N ALA A 308 6.80 9.56 2.75
CA ALA A 308 6.73 11.00 3.03
C ALA A 308 8.11 11.68 3.15
N VAL A 309 9.14 10.93 3.55
CA VAL A 309 10.53 11.39 3.60
C VAL A 309 11.17 11.39 2.22
N THR A 310 10.93 10.35 1.41
CA THR A 310 11.53 10.22 0.07
C THR A 310 10.82 11.08 -0.98
N ASP A 311 9.49 11.00 -1.03
CA ASP A 311 8.64 11.77 -1.93
C ASP A 311 7.31 12.17 -1.24
N TRP A 312 7.32 13.36 -0.68
CA TRP A 312 6.18 13.96 0.00
C TRP A 312 4.91 14.00 -0.88
N GLY A 313 5.07 14.33 -2.17
CA GLY A 313 3.95 14.47 -3.09
C GLY A 313 3.27 13.13 -3.31
N ASP A 314 4.06 12.08 -3.54
CA ASP A 314 3.57 10.72 -3.72
C ASP A 314 2.92 10.17 -2.44
N ALA A 315 3.45 10.47 -1.25
CA ALA A 315 2.86 10.05 0.01
C ALA A 315 1.44 10.59 0.21
N VAL A 316 1.29 11.91 0.03
CA VAL A 316 -0.01 12.58 0.16
C VAL A 316 -0.96 12.12 -0.95
N ALA A 317 -0.48 11.95 -2.18
CA ALA A 317 -1.28 11.45 -3.28
C ALA A 317 -1.75 10.00 -3.03
N ALA A 318 -0.88 9.12 -2.53
CA ALA A 318 -1.21 7.73 -2.23
C ALA A 318 -2.26 7.64 -1.11
N LEU A 319 -2.00 8.23 0.05
CA LEU A 319 -2.92 8.21 1.18
C LEU A 319 -4.22 8.96 0.88
N GLY A 320 -4.14 10.11 0.21
CA GLY A 320 -5.30 10.89 -0.21
C GLY A 320 -6.21 10.13 -1.17
N ARG A 321 -5.66 9.31 -2.08
CA ARG A 321 -6.46 8.41 -2.94
C ARG A 321 -7.22 7.37 -2.11
N VAL A 322 -6.56 6.77 -1.11
CA VAL A 322 -7.21 5.80 -0.20
C VAL A 322 -8.34 6.47 0.58
N VAL A 323 -8.09 7.64 1.17
CA VAL A 323 -9.11 8.39 1.92
C VAL A 323 -10.30 8.74 1.03
N LYS A 324 -10.05 9.21 -0.21
CA LYS A 324 -11.12 9.49 -1.18
C LYS A 324 -11.91 8.24 -1.56
N LEU A 325 -11.24 7.11 -1.71
CA LEU A 325 -11.89 5.82 -1.95
C LEU A 325 -12.77 5.41 -0.77
N HIS A 326 -12.26 5.49 0.46
CA HIS A 326 -13.03 5.18 1.67
C HIS A 326 -14.24 6.11 1.83
N ALA A 327 -14.09 7.40 1.49
CA ALA A 327 -15.22 8.32 1.46
C ALA A 327 -16.29 7.88 0.44
N TRP A 328 -15.88 7.52 -0.79
CA TRP A 328 -16.81 7.04 -1.82
C TRP A 328 -17.51 5.73 -1.46
N LEU A 329 -16.81 4.82 -0.78
CA LEU A 329 -17.34 3.52 -0.31
C LEU A 329 -18.41 3.67 0.77
N ARG A 330 -18.46 4.80 1.49
CA ARG A 330 -19.41 5.01 2.59
C ARG A 330 -20.80 5.47 2.17
N GLY A 331 -20.98 5.95 0.94
CA GLY A 331 -22.28 6.45 0.46
C GLY A 331 -22.21 7.86 -0.06
#